data_AF-A0A2P4EWX5-F1
#
_entry.id   AF-A0A2P4EWX5-F1
#
_cell.length_a   1.000
_cell.length_b   1.000
_cell.length_c   1.000
_cell.angle_alpha   90.00
_cell.angle_beta   90.00
_cell.angle_gamma   90.00
#
_symmetry.space_group_name_H-M   'P 1'
#
loop_
_entity.id
_entity.type
_entity.pdbx_description
1 polymer ?
#
loop_
_entity_poly.entity_id
_entity_poly.type
_entity_poly.pdbx_seq_one_letter_code
_entity_poly.pdbx_strand_id
1 'polypeptide(L)'
;MKSVKTFSILALWLASGAALAACDETDSDRRPSSRFVLNGGEAYDQQTGLTWSRCTAGSTWSSDAGCTGDAKLMRLDEAKQFAQEMGGGWRLPTIAELHSISNRNVPILRSTPPCFQR
;
A
#
# COMPACT_ATOMS: atom_id res chain seq x y z
N MET A 1 -37.42 -61.19 22.35
CA MET A 1 -36.10 -60.80 21.80
C MET A 1 -36.28 -60.19 20.41
N LYS A 2 -36.34 -58.85 20.31
CA LYS A 2 -36.02 -58.10 19.10
C LYS A 2 -35.47 -56.75 19.57
N SER A 3 -34.21 -56.50 19.27
CA SER A 3 -33.41 -55.44 19.87
C SER A 3 -33.75 -54.08 19.24
N VAL A 4 -34.04 -53.09 20.09
CA VAL A 4 -34.17 -51.68 19.73
C VAL A 4 -32.76 -51.10 19.60
N LYS A 5 -32.39 -50.62 18.41
CA LYS A 5 -31.19 -49.81 18.21
C LYS A 5 -31.62 -48.38 17.89
N THR A 6 -31.89 -47.61 18.92
CA THR A 6 -31.97 -46.15 18.82
C THR A 6 -30.57 -45.61 18.55
N PHE A 7 -30.24 -45.41 17.28
CA PHE A 7 -29.09 -44.62 16.87
C PHE A 7 -29.48 -43.14 16.95
N SER A 8 -29.18 -42.51 18.09
CA SER A 8 -29.09 -41.07 18.21
C SER A 8 -28.00 -40.56 17.26
N ILE A 9 -28.38 -39.84 16.21
CA ILE A 9 -27.45 -38.93 15.50
C ILE A 9 -28.16 -37.59 15.32
N LEU A 10 -27.72 -36.64 16.14
CA LEU A 10 -27.79 -35.19 16.01
C LEU A 10 -28.02 -34.71 14.56
N ALA A 11 -29.16 -34.10 14.30
CA ALA A 11 -29.39 -33.27 13.11
C ALA A 11 -29.89 -31.90 13.55
N LEU A 12 -29.07 -31.18 14.31
CA LEU A 12 -29.30 -29.78 14.65
C LEU A 12 -27.98 -29.01 14.47
N TRP A 13 -28.06 -27.90 13.74
CA TRP A 13 -27.02 -26.88 13.50
C TRP A 13 -25.88 -27.32 12.55
N LEU A 14 -25.41 -26.53 11.59
CA LEU A 14 -25.37 -25.07 11.50
C LEU A 14 -25.83 -24.59 10.11
N ALA A 15 -26.72 -23.60 10.07
CA ALA A 15 -26.82 -22.70 8.93
C ALA A 15 -25.57 -21.82 8.95
N SER A 16 -24.52 -22.21 8.21
CA SER A 16 -23.35 -21.37 7.98
C SER A 16 -23.78 -20.16 7.15
N GLY A 17 -24.08 -19.04 7.81
CA GLY A 17 -24.29 -17.77 7.13
C GLY A 17 -23.01 -17.36 6.41
N ALA A 18 -23.08 -17.17 5.09
CA ALA A 18 -22.01 -16.54 4.35
C ALA A 18 -21.97 -15.06 4.75
N ALA A 19 -20.94 -14.65 5.49
CA ALA A 19 -20.66 -13.24 5.69
C ALA A 19 -20.14 -12.68 4.36
N LEU A 20 -20.93 -11.86 3.68
CA LEU A 20 -20.43 -11.06 2.58
C LEU A 20 -19.60 -9.92 3.18
N ALA A 21 -18.30 -9.93 2.93
CA ALA A 21 -17.48 -8.74 3.15
C ALA A 21 -17.94 -7.68 2.13
N ALA A 22 -18.56 -6.61 2.60
CA ALA A 22 -18.90 -5.46 1.76
C ALA A 22 -17.64 -4.60 1.56
N CYS A 23 -17.22 -4.41 0.31
CA CYS A 23 -16.25 -3.38 -0.03
C CYS A 23 -16.92 -2.01 0.14
N ASP A 24 -16.27 -1.09 0.84
CA ASP A 24 -16.70 0.31 0.91
C ASP A 24 -16.16 1.04 -0.34
N GLU A 25 -17.01 1.21 -1.35
CA GLU A 25 -16.69 1.90 -2.60
C GLU A 25 -16.43 3.41 -2.41
N THR A 26 -16.68 3.96 -1.21
CA THR A 26 -16.40 5.38 -0.93
C THR A 26 -14.93 5.68 -0.66
N ASP A 27 -14.08 4.65 -0.67
CA ASP A 27 -12.64 4.74 -0.46
C ASP A 27 -11.85 4.98 -1.76
N SER A 28 -12.35 5.89 -2.60
CA SER A 28 -11.63 6.35 -3.80
C SER A 28 -10.36 7.13 -3.47
N ASP A 29 -10.15 7.52 -2.21
CA ASP A 29 -8.97 8.24 -1.71
C ASP A 29 -7.75 7.33 -1.52
N ARG A 30 -7.94 6.00 -1.45
CA ARG A 30 -6.83 5.03 -1.41
C ARG A 30 -6.34 4.60 -2.79
N ARG A 31 -7.05 4.94 -3.87
CA ARG A 31 -6.53 4.69 -5.23
C ARG A 31 -5.39 5.68 -5.50
N PRO A 32 -4.25 5.23 -6.04
CA PRO A 32 -3.25 6.14 -6.59
C PRO A 32 -3.97 7.10 -7.51
N SER A 33 -3.91 8.40 -7.21
CA SER A 33 -4.58 9.39 -8.04
C SER A 33 -4.06 9.24 -9.47
N SER A 34 -4.95 9.38 -10.45
CA SER A 34 -4.60 9.40 -11.89
C SER A 34 -3.57 10.47 -12.27
N ARG A 35 -3.15 11.29 -11.29
CA ARG A 35 -2.05 12.24 -11.31
C ARG A 35 -0.68 11.60 -11.52
N PHE A 36 -0.44 10.37 -11.04
CA PHE A 36 0.90 9.77 -11.13
C PHE A 36 1.03 8.80 -12.31
N VAL A 37 2.08 8.98 -13.11
CA VAL A 37 2.51 8.01 -14.14
C VAL A 37 3.70 7.24 -13.60
N LEU A 38 3.55 5.92 -13.44
CA LEU A 38 4.59 5.06 -12.87
C LEU A 38 5.52 4.52 -13.96
N ASN A 39 6.83 4.57 -13.71
CA ASN A 39 7.85 3.94 -14.54
C ASN A 39 8.88 3.25 -13.65
N GLY A 40 8.71 1.95 -13.42
CA GLY A 40 9.59 1.19 -12.54
C GLY A 40 9.70 1.83 -11.15
N GLY A 41 10.91 2.21 -10.76
CA GLY A 41 11.20 2.85 -9.46
C GLY A 41 10.80 4.31 -9.35
N GLU A 42 10.23 4.90 -10.40
CA GLU A 42 9.90 6.32 -10.47
C GLU A 42 8.41 6.55 -10.63
N ALA A 43 7.93 7.68 -10.10
CA ALA A 43 6.56 8.16 -10.24
C ALA A 43 6.58 9.61 -10.73
N TYR A 44 6.17 9.83 -11.96
CA TYR A 44 6.02 11.16 -12.52
C TYR A 44 4.69 11.77 -12.09
N ASP A 45 4.77 12.91 -11.42
CA ASP A 45 3.62 13.68 -10.96
C ASP A 45 3.20 14.71 -12.02
N GLN A 46 2.09 14.46 -12.70
CA GLN A 46 1.58 15.33 -13.75
C GLN A 46 1.10 16.70 -13.24
N GLN A 47 0.81 16.84 -11.95
CA GLN A 47 0.33 18.11 -11.39
C GLN A 47 1.47 19.06 -11.05
N THR A 48 2.57 18.54 -10.50
CA THR A 48 3.73 19.36 -10.10
C THR A 48 4.86 19.35 -11.13
N GLY A 49 4.82 18.40 -12.09
CA GLY A 49 5.90 18.16 -13.04
C GLY A 49 7.15 17.54 -12.43
N LEU A 50 7.07 17.04 -11.19
CA LEU A 50 8.19 16.42 -10.48
C LEU A 50 8.18 14.90 -10.66
N THR A 51 9.37 14.31 -10.74
CA THR A 51 9.55 12.86 -10.67
C THR A 51 9.98 12.47 -9.26
N TRP A 52 9.32 11.46 -8.71
CA TRP A 52 9.55 10.96 -7.36
C TRP A 52 10.17 9.56 -7.39
N SER A 53 11.19 9.32 -6.57
CA SER A 53 11.60 7.94 -6.27
C SER A 53 10.51 7.26 -5.44
N ARG A 54 10.09 6.08 -5.89
CA ARG A 54 9.13 5.24 -5.17
C ARG A 54 9.78 4.49 -4.01
N CYS A 55 11.09 4.29 -4.08
CA CYS A 55 11.86 3.59 -3.07
C CYS A 55 12.56 4.57 -2.13
N THR A 56 12.61 4.18 -0.86
CA THR A 56 13.35 4.93 0.16
C THR A 56 14.84 4.87 -0.16
N ALA A 57 15.57 5.95 0.14
CA ALA A 57 17.02 5.97 -0.05
C ALA A 57 17.69 4.74 0.60
N GLY A 58 18.55 4.05 -0.15
CA GLY A 58 19.20 2.80 0.25
C GLY A 58 18.51 1.52 -0.23
N SER A 59 17.23 1.59 -0.60
CA SER A 59 16.50 0.47 -1.23
C SER A 59 16.48 0.61 -2.76
N THR A 60 16.30 -0.52 -3.44
CA THR A 60 16.33 -0.61 -4.91
C THR A 60 15.01 -1.13 -5.44
N TRP A 61 14.53 -0.54 -6.53
CA TRP A 61 13.35 -1.03 -7.23
C TRP A 61 13.65 -2.32 -7.99
N SER A 62 12.78 -3.31 -7.81
CA SER A 62 12.68 -4.56 -8.57
C SER A 62 11.32 -4.60 -9.27
N SER A 63 11.30 -5.03 -10.54
CA SER A 63 10.04 -5.17 -11.30
C SER A 63 9.06 -6.14 -10.64
N ASP A 64 9.56 -7.16 -9.96
CA ASP A 64 8.77 -8.29 -9.49
C ASP A 64 8.33 -8.13 -8.03
N ALA A 65 9.12 -7.42 -7.23
CA ALA A 65 8.95 -7.29 -5.78
C ALA A 65 8.74 -5.83 -5.31
N GLY A 66 8.86 -4.86 -6.21
CA GLY A 66 8.86 -3.44 -5.85
C GLY A 66 10.13 -3.03 -5.13
N CYS A 67 10.02 -2.23 -4.07
CA CYS A 67 11.21 -1.76 -3.33
C CYS A 67 11.79 -2.87 -2.45
N THR A 68 13.07 -3.18 -2.67
CA THR A 68 13.81 -4.25 -1.99
C THR A 68 15.06 -3.69 -1.32
N GLY A 69 15.46 -4.30 -0.21
CA GLY A 69 16.57 -3.82 0.63
C GLY A 69 16.14 -2.84 1.72
N ASP A 70 17.10 -2.48 2.57
CA ASP A 70 16.84 -1.68 3.76
C ASP A 70 16.97 -0.18 3.47
N ALA A 71 16.13 0.61 4.16
CA ALA A 71 16.28 2.04 4.18
C ALA A 71 17.62 2.42 4.85
N LYS A 72 18.40 3.26 4.18
CA LYS A 72 19.62 3.81 4.75
C LYS A 72 19.26 5.00 5.64
N LEU A 73 19.51 4.86 6.94
CA LEU A 73 19.37 5.94 7.89
C LEU A 73 20.45 6.99 7.65
N MET A 74 20.03 8.24 7.53
CA MET A 74 20.91 9.38 7.24
C MET A 74 20.48 10.59 8.07
N ARG A 75 21.46 11.40 8.44
CA ARG A 75 21.22 12.78 8.86
C ARG A 75 20.83 13.64 7.66
N LEU A 76 20.28 14.82 7.91
CA LEU A 76 19.76 15.68 6.85
C LEU A 76 20.85 16.16 5.87
N ASP A 77 22.05 16.44 6.36
CA ASP A 77 23.22 16.81 5.57
C ASP A 77 23.70 15.66 4.69
N GLU A 78 23.81 14.45 5.25
CA GLU A 78 24.13 13.24 4.49
C GLU A 78 23.10 12.93 3.42
N ALA A 79 21.81 13.13 3.71
CA ALA A 79 20.73 12.92 2.75
C ALA A 79 20.81 13.92 1.58
N LYS A 80 21.15 15.19 1.85
CA LYS A 80 21.37 16.20 0.81
C LYS A 80 22.54 15.82 -0.09
N GLN A 81 23.65 15.40 0.50
CA GLN A 81 24.81 14.96 -0.26
C GLN A 81 24.48 13.70 -1.08
N PHE A 82 23.82 12.71 -0.49
CA PHE A 82 23.38 11.51 -1.17
C PHE A 82 22.52 11.83 -2.39
N ALA A 83 21.59 12.77 -2.28
CA ALA A 83 20.77 13.18 -3.41
C ALA A 83 21.58 13.85 -4.53
N GLN A 84 22.60 14.64 -4.19
CA GLN A 84 23.51 15.24 -5.18
C GLN A 84 24.37 14.18 -5.88
N GLU A 85 24.85 13.18 -5.13
CA GLU A 85 25.66 12.07 -5.64
C GLU A 85 24.88 11.16 -6.61
N MET A 86 23.56 11.03 -6.44
CA MET A 86 22.71 10.35 -7.43
C MET A 86 22.71 11.03 -8.80
N GLY A 87 23.09 12.31 -8.88
CA GLY A 87 23.12 13.07 -10.13
C GLY A 87 21.73 13.31 -10.72
N GLY A 88 21.66 13.69 -12.00
CA GLY A 88 20.38 13.77 -12.73
C GLY A 88 19.37 14.81 -12.22
N GLY A 89 19.79 15.73 -11.35
CA GLY A 89 18.90 16.72 -10.73
C GLY A 89 18.16 16.23 -9.49
N TRP A 90 18.47 15.04 -8.98
CA TRP A 90 17.88 14.53 -7.74
C TRP A 90 18.22 15.43 -6.55
N ARG A 91 17.22 15.69 -5.70
CA ARG A 91 17.34 16.50 -4.49
C ARG A 91 16.32 16.06 -3.45
N LEU A 92 16.48 16.53 -2.22
CA LEU A 92 15.42 16.41 -1.22
C LEU A 92 14.23 17.30 -1.62
N PRO A 93 13.00 16.81 -1.38
CA PRO A 93 11.81 17.63 -1.55
C PRO A 93 11.75 18.73 -0.48
N THR A 94 11.11 19.83 -0.83
CA THR A 94 10.67 20.82 0.15
C THR A 94 9.50 20.28 0.97
N ILE A 95 9.20 20.92 2.09
CA ILE A 95 8.06 20.56 2.94
C ILE A 95 6.73 20.63 2.16
N ALA A 96 6.57 21.65 1.30
CA ALA A 96 5.36 21.81 0.49
C ALA A 96 5.22 20.71 -0.57
N GLU A 97 6.31 20.36 -1.28
CA GLU A 97 6.31 19.29 -2.27
C GLU A 97 6.01 17.94 -1.61
N LEU A 98 6.64 17.63 -0.48
CA LEU A 98 6.39 16.39 0.26
C LEU A 98 4.94 16.30 0.75
N HIS A 99 4.38 17.41 1.26
CA HIS A 99 2.97 17.45 1.64
C HIS A 99 2.02 17.25 0.47
N SER A 100 2.41 17.63 -0.75
CA SER A 100 1.57 17.47 -1.93
C SER A 100 1.38 16.01 -2.36
N ILE A 101 2.25 15.11 -1.92
CA ILE A 101 2.21 13.67 -2.25
C ILE A 101 1.85 12.78 -1.05
N SER A 102 1.92 13.32 0.17
CA SER A 102 1.55 12.59 1.37
C SER A 102 0.03 12.60 1.53
N ASN A 103 -0.62 11.45 1.33
CA ASN A 103 -2.03 11.31 1.67
C ASN A 103 -2.20 11.25 3.18
N ARG A 104 -2.63 12.36 3.80
CA ARG A 104 -2.92 12.45 5.23
C ARG A 104 -4.34 11.99 5.61
N ASN A 105 -5.17 11.65 4.63
CA ASN A 105 -6.55 11.21 4.83
C ASN A 105 -6.68 9.69 4.93
N VAL A 106 -5.69 8.98 5.48
CA VAL A 106 -5.87 7.57 5.81
C VAL A 106 -6.59 7.50 7.17
N PRO A 107 -7.86 7.03 7.24
CA PRO A 107 -8.50 6.80 8.52
C PRO A 107 -7.80 5.61 9.16
N ILE A 108 -6.92 5.88 10.12
CA ILE A 108 -6.15 4.90 10.91
C ILE A 108 -7.02 3.92 11.74
N LEU A 109 -8.35 3.97 11.60
CA LEU A 109 -9.31 3.19 12.40
C LEU A 109 -10.44 2.53 11.60
N ARG A 110 -10.29 2.27 10.30
CA ARG A 110 -11.24 1.37 9.61
C ARG A 110 -10.59 0.02 9.31
N SER A 111 -11.06 -0.99 10.04
CA SER A 111 -10.79 -2.41 9.90
C SER A 111 -11.31 -3.03 8.59
N THR A 112 -11.65 -2.20 7.58
CA THR A 112 -12.09 -2.69 6.28
C THR A 112 -10.88 -2.89 5.37
N PRO A 113 -10.56 -4.15 4.99
CA PRO A 113 -9.44 -4.43 4.10
C PRO A 113 -9.71 -3.81 2.73
N PRO A 114 -8.69 -3.17 2.09
CA PRO A 114 -8.81 -2.71 0.71
C PRO A 114 -9.02 -3.92 -0.21
N CYS A 115 -10.01 -3.84 -1.10
CA CYS A 115 -10.31 -4.91 -2.03
C CYS A 115 -9.21 -4.98 -3.10
N PHE A 116 -8.28 -5.92 -2.94
CA PHE A 116 -7.23 -6.23 -3.91
C PHE A 116 -7.78 -7.23 -4.92
N GLN A 117 -8.30 -6.73 -6.05
CA GLN A 117 -8.81 -7.57 -7.13
C GLN A 117 -7.63 -7.98 -8.02
N ARG A 118 -7.49 -9.29 -8.28
CA ARG A 118 -6.57 -9.83 -9.29
C ARG A 118 -7.11 -9.54 -10.69
#